data_AF-A0AAJ1GF20-F1
#
_entry.id   AF-A0AAJ1GF20-F1
#
_cell.length_a   1.000
_cell.length_b   1.000
_cell.length_c   1.000
_cell.angle_alpha   90.00
_cell.angle_beta   90.00
_cell.angle_gamma   90.00
#
_symmetry.space_group_name_H-M   'P 1'
#
loop_
_entity.id
_entity.type
_entity.pdbx_description
1 polymer ?
#
loop_
_entity_poly.entity_id
_entity_poly.type
_entity_poly.pdbx_seq_one_letter_code
_entity_poly.pdbx_strand_id
1 'polypeptide(L)'
;MLETLLQNSQLNKTEVEKFLEVYSHYKVGKWIYPGAMYRMTNISIVKIYGALNILEQKKMVKSYFEIICEECKHTTTQIYESFDNIPQEYFCDNCGHKGNTVDGAILIYKVIRDE
;
A
#
# COMPACT_ATOMS: atom_id res chain seq x y z
N MET A 1 -11.31 15.55 -9.59
CA MET A 1 -12.18 14.40 -9.89
C MET A 1 -12.04 13.35 -8.79
N LEU A 2 -10.82 13.16 -8.29
CA LEU A 2 -10.49 12.37 -7.10
C LEU A 2 -11.25 12.76 -5.82
N GLU A 3 -11.40 14.06 -5.52
CA GLU A 3 -12.16 14.51 -4.34
C GLU A 3 -13.57 13.92 -4.28
N THR A 4 -14.30 13.97 -5.41
CA THR A 4 -15.65 13.39 -5.52
C THR A 4 -15.65 11.87 -5.38
N LEU A 5 -14.61 11.20 -5.89
CA LEU A 5 -14.48 9.75 -5.73
C LEU A 5 -14.27 9.36 -4.25
N LEU A 6 -13.48 10.15 -3.53
CA LEU A 6 -13.16 9.92 -2.12
C LEU A 6 -14.29 10.34 -1.18
N GLN A 7 -15.36 11.00 -1.64
CA GLN A 7 -16.56 11.23 -0.82
C GLN A 7 -17.26 9.92 -0.42
N ASN A 8 -17.04 8.83 -1.16
CA ASN A 8 -17.49 7.48 -0.78
C ASN A 8 -16.51 6.74 0.14
N SER A 9 -15.36 7.37 0.45
CA SER A 9 -14.47 6.87 1.49
C SER A 9 -14.97 7.33 2.86
N GLN A 10 -14.57 6.64 3.93
CA GLN A 10 -14.87 7.08 5.30
C GLN A 10 -14.01 8.29 5.74
N LEU A 11 -13.36 8.99 4.81
CA LEU A 11 -12.57 10.20 5.07
C LEU A 11 -13.51 11.40 5.26
N ASN A 12 -13.25 12.21 6.29
CA ASN A 12 -13.83 13.54 6.39
C ASN A 12 -13.11 14.53 5.46
N LYS A 13 -13.65 15.75 5.32
CA LYS A 13 -13.12 16.77 4.40
C LYS A 13 -11.61 17.03 4.58
N THR A 14 -11.16 17.24 5.81
CA THR A 14 -9.73 17.50 6.10
C THR A 14 -8.85 16.28 5.82
N GLU A 15 -9.36 15.07 6.05
CA GLU A 15 -8.64 13.84 5.72
C GLU A 15 -8.52 13.66 4.20
N VAL A 16 -9.54 14.02 3.41
CA VAL A 16 -9.47 14.03 1.94
C VAL A 16 -8.38 14.99 1.45
N GLU A 17 -8.34 16.22 1.97
CA GLU A 17 -7.33 17.23 1.60
C GLU A 17 -5.91 16.70 1.87
N LYS A 18 -5.65 16.16 3.07
CA LYS A 18 -4.34 15.58 3.44
C LYS A 18 -3.97 14.36 2.59
N PHE A 19 -4.94 13.49 2.32
CA PHE A 19 -4.72 12.31 1.49
C PHE A 19 -4.30 12.73 0.08
N LEU A 20 -5.00 13.70 -0.50
CA LEU A 20 -4.73 14.19 -1.86
C LEU A 20 -3.41 14.94 -1.97
N GLU A 21 -3.07 15.74 -0.96
CA GLU A 21 -1.77 16.40 -0.86
C GLU A 21 -0.65 15.36 -0.99
N VAL A 22 -0.67 14.32 -0.16
CA VAL A 22 0.33 13.23 -0.22
C VAL A 22 0.23 12.42 -1.52
N TYR A 23 -0.99 12.10 -1.97
CA TYR A 23 -1.21 11.29 -3.18
C TYR A 23 -0.67 11.97 -4.44
N SER A 24 -0.79 13.31 -4.53
CA SER A 24 -0.37 14.10 -5.69
C SER A 24 1.12 13.99 -6.02
N HIS A 25 1.94 13.56 -5.06
CA HIS A 25 3.37 13.36 -5.26
C HIS A 25 3.72 12.00 -5.91
N TYR A 26 2.78 11.05 -5.93
CA TYR A 26 2.99 9.77 -6.61
C TYR A 26 2.74 9.90 -8.11
N LYS A 27 3.63 9.31 -8.89
CA LYS A 27 3.54 9.23 -10.37
C LYS A 27 3.29 7.79 -10.79
N VAL A 28 2.77 7.58 -12.00
CA VAL A 28 2.69 6.24 -12.61
C VAL A 28 4.01 5.47 -12.44
N GLY A 29 3.88 4.22 -12.02
CA GLY A 29 4.98 3.31 -11.72
C GLY A 29 5.52 3.39 -10.30
N LYS A 30 5.13 4.39 -9.49
CA LYS A 30 5.58 4.51 -8.09
C LYS A 30 4.74 3.66 -7.14
N TRP A 31 5.42 3.13 -6.12
CA TRP A 31 4.82 2.37 -5.03
C TRP A 31 4.27 3.32 -3.96
N ILE A 32 3.08 3.01 -3.48
CA ILE A 32 2.40 3.64 -2.36
C ILE A 32 2.40 2.64 -1.21
N TYR A 33 3.01 3.05 -0.11
CA TYR A 33 3.03 2.32 1.14
C TYR A 33 1.95 2.91 2.07
N PRO A 34 0.85 2.21 2.36
CA PRO A 34 -0.20 2.72 3.24
C PRO A 34 0.33 3.14 4.62
N GLY A 35 1.32 2.42 5.16
CA GLY A 35 1.99 2.79 6.40
C GLY A 35 2.78 4.11 6.32
N ALA A 36 3.32 4.47 5.15
CA ALA A 36 3.94 5.78 4.93
C ALA A 36 2.89 6.90 4.88
N MET A 37 1.78 6.67 4.17
CA MET A 37 0.65 7.61 4.14
C MET A 37 0.08 7.85 5.53
N TYR A 38 -0.03 6.80 6.36
CA TYR A 38 -0.44 6.90 7.76
C TYR A 38 0.47 7.86 8.55
N ARG A 39 1.79 7.68 8.47
CA ARG A 39 2.76 8.53 9.18
C ARG A 39 2.73 9.99 8.72
N MET A 40 2.50 10.24 7.43
CA MET A 40 2.49 11.60 6.87
C MET A 40 1.20 12.36 7.16
N THR A 41 0.05 11.67 7.18
CA THR A 41 -1.27 12.32 7.25
C THR A 41 -1.95 12.20 8.61
N ASN A 42 -1.53 11.22 9.42
CA ASN A 42 -2.21 10.76 10.64
C ASN A 42 -3.66 10.28 10.41
N ILE A 43 -4.03 9.96 9.16
CA ILE A 43 -5.32 9.33 8.81
C ILE A 43 -5.24 7.86 9.22
N SER A 44 -6.28 7.30 9.84
CA SER A 44 -6.25 5.89 10.25
C SER A 44 -5.96 4.96 9.07
N ILE A 45 -5.18 3.91 9.33
CA ILE A 45 -4.74 2.97 8.28
C ILE A 45 -5.93 2.33 7.54
N VAL A 46 -7.02 2.06 8.25
CA VAL A 46 -8.28 1.51 7.69
C VAL A 46 -8.87 2.47 6.64
N LYS A 47 -8.89 3.78 6.92
CA LYS A 47 -9.41 4.77 5.97
C LYS A 47 -8.48 4.93 4.76
N ILE A 48 -7.16 4.85 4.95
CA ILE A 48 -6.19 4.89 3.85
C ILE A 48 -6.40 3.70 2.91
N TYR A 49 -6.54 2.48 3.43
CA TYR A 49 -6.88 1.31 2.62
C TYR A 49 -8.22 1.48 1.91
N GLY A 50 -9.24 2.01 2.60
CA GLY A 50 -10.54 2.30 1.99
C GLY A 50 -10.44 3.26 0.80
N ALA A 51 -9.66 4.34 0.94
CA ALA A 51 -9.40 5.28 -0.14
C ALA A 51 -8.66 4.63 -1.32
N LEU A 52 -7.57 3.89 -1.04
CA LEU A 52 -6.80 3.20 -2.08
C LEU A 52 -7.60 2.11 -2.80
N ASN A 53 -8.51 1.41 -2.12
CA ASN A 53 -9.44 0.46 -2.73
C ASN A 53 -10.40 1.15 -3.70
N ILE A 54 -10.90 2.35 -3.37
CA ILE A 54 -11.72 3.15 -4.31
C ILE A 54 -10.89 3.52 -5.55
N LEU A 55 -9.64 3.94 -5.37
CA LEU A 55 -8.74 4.25 -6.50
C LEU A 55 -8.43 3.02 -7.36
N GLU A 56 -8.29 1.84 -6.73
CA GLU A 56 -8.10 0.57 -7.42
C GLU A 56 -9.31 0.17 -8.26
N GLN A 57 -10.53 0.31 -7.73
CA GLN A 57 -11.77 0.11 -8.48
C GLN A 57 -11.88 1.03 -9.71
N LYS A 58 -11.24 2.20 -9.65
CA LYS A 58 -11.15 3.15 -10.78
C LYS A 58 -9.92 2.93 -11.67
N LYS A 59 -9.16 1.86 -11.43
CA LYS A 59 -7.96 1.46 -12.17
C LYS A 59 -6.86 2.52 -12.17
N MET A 60 -6.75 3.29 -11.08
CA MET A 60 -5.69 4.29 -10.88
C MET A 60 -4.48 3.68 -10.17
N VAL A 61 -4.74 2.78 -9.23
CA VAL A 61 -3.74 1.98 -8.54
C VAL A 61 -4.05 0.50 -8.68
N LYS A 62 -3.06 -0.36 -8.40
CA LYS A 62 -3.23 -1.82 -8.26
C LYS A 62 -2.53 -2.29 -7.00
N SER A 63 -3.14 -3.19 -6.26
CA SER A 63 -2.61 -3.77 -5.03
C SER A 63 -1.64 -4.93 -5.30
N TYR A 64 -0.67 -5.08 -4.41
CA TYR A 64 0.36 -6.11 -4.41
C TYR A 64 0.71 -6.47 -2.96
N PHE A 65 1.25 -7.67 -2.75
CA PHE A 65 1.81 -8.11 -1.49
C PHE A 65 3.33 -7.96 -1.51
N GLU A 66 3.88 -7.14 -0.61
CA GLU A 66 5.31 -7.09 -0.37
C GLU A 66 5.64 -7.86 0.91
N ILE A 67 6.73 -8.63 0.87
CA ILE A 67 7.14 -9.44 2.01
C ILE A 67 8.18 -8.67 2.82
N ILE A 68 7.84 -8.41 4.08
CA ILE A 68 8.72 -7.76 5.05
C ILE A 68 9.19 -8.80 6.05
N CYS A 69 10.47 -8.77 6.38
CA CYS A 69 11.01 -9.66 7.39
C CYS A 69 10.38 -9.39 8.75
N GLU A 70 9.79 -10.41 9.38
CA GLU A 70 9.15 -10.30 10.67
C GLU A 70 10.13 -10.04 11.81
N GLU A 71 11.37 -10.51 11.67
CA GLU A 71 12.43 -10.35 12.67
C GLU A 71 13.01 -8.94 12.65
N CYS A 72 13.58 -8.51 11.52
CA CYS A 72 14.32 -7.24 11.42
C CYS A 72 13.53 -6.09 10.76
N LYS A 73 12.30 -6.34 10.31
CA LYS A 73 11.43 -5.38 9.60
C LYS A 73 12.02 -4.81 8.31
N HIS A 74 13.06 -5.43 7.77
CA HIS A 74 13.64 -5.08 6.48
C HIS A 74 12.78 -5.60 5.32
N THR A 75 12.69 -4.84 4.22
CA THR A 75 12.04 -5.32 2.99
C THR A 75 12.85 -6.46 2.40
N THR A 76 12.17 -7.51 1.94
CA THR A 76 12.81 -8.60 1.21
C THR A 76 12.86 -8.33 -0.30
N THR A 77 12.30 -7.20 -0.77
CA THR A 77 12.08 -6.83 -2.18
C THR A 77 11.19 -7.79 -2.98
N GLN A 78 10.66 -8.83 -2.34
CA GLN A 78 9.74 -9.78 -2.96
C GLN A 78 8.33 -9.20 -2.99
N ILE A 79 7.78 -9.07 -4.19
CA ILE A 79 6.48 -8.45 -4.46
C ILE A 79 5.64 -9.37 -5.35
N TYR A 80 4.41 -9.65 -4.94
CA TYR A 80 3.50 -10.59 -5.60
C TYR A 80 2.15 -9.95 -5.87
N GLU A 81 1.56 -10.25 -7.04
CA GLU A 81 0.23 -9.73 -7.42
C GLU A 81 -0.94 -10.47 -6.77
N SER A 82 -0.73 -11.74 -6.40
CA SER A 82 -1.75 -12.62 -5.82
C SER A 82 -1.12 -13.49 -4.75
N PHE A 83 -1.91 -13.85 -3.73
CA PHE A 83 -1.53 -14.85 -2.72
C PHE A 83 -1.11 -16.18 -3.34
N ASP A 84 -1.71 -16.58 -4.47
CA ASP A 84 -1.39 -17.85 -5.14
C ASP A 84 0.06 -17.91 -5.65
N ASN A 85 0.68 -16.75 -5.87
CA ASN A 85 2.06 -16.65 -6.36
C ASN A 85 3.07 -16.56 -5.22
N ILE A 86 2.61 -16.50 -3.97
CA ILE A 86 3.47 -16.30 -2.80
C ILE A 86 4.08 -17.65 -2.39
N PRO A 87 5.42 -17.77 -2.33
CA PRO A 87 6.06 -18.99 -1.81
C PRO A 87 5.72 -19.17 -0.34
N GLN A 88 5.74 -20.40 0.18
CA GLN A 88 5.39 -20.64 1.59
C GLN A 88 6.36 -19.97 2.57
N GLU A 89 7.62 -19.85 2.19
CA GLU A 89 8.70 -19.32 3.02
C GLU A 89 9.53 -18.29 2.26
N TYR A 90 10.10 -17.33 2.99
CA TYR A 90 11.08 -16.39 2.48
C TYR A 90 12.39 -16.49 3.26
N PHE A 91 13.47 -16.04 2.64
CA PHE A 91 14.76 -15.83 3.29
C PHE A 91 15.05 -14.33 3.32
N CYS A 92 15.48 -13.83 4.48
CA CYS A 92 15.85 -12.43 4.64
C CYS A 92 17.34 -12.23 4.38
N ASP A 93 17.67 -11.51 3.31
CA ASP A 93 19.07 -11.22 2.95
C ASP A 93 19.79 -10.28 3.94
N ASN A 94 19.04 -9.61 4.83
CA ASN A 94 19.60 -8.69 5.82
C ASN A 94 20.00 -9.39 7.14
N CYS A 95 19.19 -10.32 7.66
CA CYS A 95 19.45 -10.98 8.95
C CYS A 95 19.56 -12.50 8.88
N GLY A 96 19.39 -13.10 7.70
CA GLY A 96 19.44 -14.56 7.50
C GLY A 96 18.23 -15.32 8.04
N HIS A 97 17.20 -14.62 8.52
CA HIS A 97 15.99 -15.25 9.03
C HIS A 97 15.21 -15.95 7.90
N LYS A 98 14.74 -17.17 8.18
CA LYS A 98 13.78 -17.90 7.35
C LYS A 98 12.40 -17.80 8.01
N GLY A 99 11.44 -17.17 7.32
CA GLY A 99 10.11 -16.90 7.86
C GLY A 99 8.99 -17.40 6.96
N ASN A 100 7.75 -17.36 7.47
CA ASN A 100 6.57 -17.65 6.69
C ASN A 100 6.16 -16.42 5.88
N THR A 101 5.94 -16.59 4.58
CA THR A 101 5.71 -15.43 3.71
C THR A 101 4.38 -14.73 3.98
N VAL A 102 3.36 -15.44 4.45
CA VAL A 102 2.05 -14.86 4.78
C VAL A 102 2.14 -13.95 6.01
N ASP A 103 2.91 -14.34 7.01
CA ASP A 103 3.07 -13.58 8.26
C ASP A 103 3.82 -12.25 8.03
N GLY A 104 4.76 -12.23 7.08
CA GLY A 104 5.48 -11.04 6.63
C GLY A 104 4.78 -10.21 5.55
N ALA A 105 3.64 -10.66 5.02
CA ALA A 105 2.99 -10.01 3.88
C ALA A 105 2.30 -8.70 4.28
N ILE A 106 2.62 -7.61 3.58
CA ILE A 106 1.91 -6.34 3.67
C ILE A 106 1.28 -5.97 2.33
N LEU A 107 0.10 -5.35 2.37
CA LEU A 107 -0.58 -4.85 1.17
C LEU A 107 -0.04 -3.46 0.81
N ILE A 108 0.53 -3.34 -0.39
CA ILE A 108 1.00 -2.09 -0.98
C ILE A 108 0.28 -1.83 -2.30
N TYR A 109 0.40 -0.62 -2.83
CA TYR A 109 -0.23 -0.24 -4.09
C TYR A 109 0.79 0.32 -5.08
N LYS A 110 0.58 0.14 -6.38
CA LYS A 110 1.35 0.81 -7.44
C LYS A 110 0.44 1.73 -8.22
N VAL A 111 0.86 2.96 -8.50
CA VAL A 111 0.15 3.84 -9.43
C VAL A 111 0.29 3.26 -10.84
N ILE A 112 -0.83 2.97 -11.49
CA ILE A 112 -0.88 2.38 -12.84
C ILE A 112 -1.49 3.33 -13.87
N ARG A 113 -2.16 4.40 -13.43
CA ARG A 113 -2.70 5.46 -14.29
C ARG A 113 -2.71 6.78 -13.53
N ASP A 114 -2.39 7.87 -14.23
CA ASP A 114 -2.59 9.23 -13.72
C ASP A 114 -4.10 9.58 -13.64
N GLU A 115 -4.43 10.69 -12.95
CA GLU A 115 -5.79 11.25 -12.88
C GLU A 115 -6.28 11.76 -14.24
#